data_AF-A0A5B2V8I6-F1
#
_entry.id   AF-A0A5B2V8I6-F1
#
_cell.length_a   1.000
_cell.length_b   1.000
_cell.length_c   1.000
_cell.angle_alpha   90.00
_cell.angle_beta   90.00
_cell.angle_gamma   90.00
#
_symmetry.space_group_name_H-M   'P 1'
#
loop_
_entity.id
_entity.type
_entity.pdbx_description
1 polymer ?
#
loop_
_entity_poly.entity_id
_entity_poly.type
_entity_poly.pdbx_seq_one_letter_code
_entity_poly.pdbx_strand_id
1 'polypeptide(L)' 'TTPVSGIAISKAANKTDAKPGDTVSYTVTVRNTGQTPLTNATFTDDLTKVLDDATFNSDESATIGTATY' A
#
# COMPACT_ATOMS: atom_id res chain seq x y z
N THR A 1 2.02 -31.99 -7.72
CA THR A 1 1.14 -31.09 -6.94
C THR A 1 0.93 -29.83 -7.74
N THR A 2 -0.27 -29.26 -7.77
CA THR A 2 -0.50 -27.94 -8.38
C THR A 2 -0.18 -26.87 -7.34
N PRO A 3 0.78 -25.96 -7.58
CA PRO A 3 1.06 -24.87 -6.65
C PRO A 3 -0.18 -24.01 -6.44
N VAL A 4 -0.47 -23.66 -5.18
CA VAL A 4 -1.54 -22.71 -4.86
C VAL A 4 -1.02 -21.31 -5.23
N SER A 5 -1.79 -20.60 -6.05
CA SER A 5 -1.59 -19.17 -6.30
C SER A 5 -2.35 -18.37 -5.26
N GLY A 6 -1.74 -17.31 -4.72
CA GLY A 6 -2.37 -16.49 -3.71
C GLY A 6 -1.65 -15.17 -3.49
N ILE A 7 -2.42 -14.08 -3.45
CA ILE A 7 -1.95 -12.75 -3.06
C ILE A 7 -2.92 -12.21 -2.02
N ALA A 8 -2.38 -11.65 -0.94
CA ALA A 8 -3.14 -10.91 0.04
C ALA A 8 -2.65 -9.45 0.05
N ILE A 9 -3.59 -8.51 -0.03
CA ILE A 9 -3.32 -7.07 0.05
C ILE A 9 -4.21 -6.51 1.16
N SER A 10 -3.63 -5.69 2.02
CA SER A 10 -4.37 -4.94 3.04
C SER A 10 -3.80 -3.54 3.18
N LYS A 11 -4.67 -2.58 3.51
CA LYS A 11 -4.31 -1.19 3.76
C LYS A 11 -4.89 -0.78 5.10
N ALA A 12 -4.07 -0.11 5.91
CA ALA A 12 -4.48 0.43 7.19
C ALA A 12 -4.07 1.89 7.29
N ALA A 13 -4.96 2.73 7.79
CA ALA A 13 -4.63 4.09 8.22
C ALA A 13 -4.26 4.05 9.71
N ASN A 14 -3.37 4.93 10.13
CA ASN A 14 -3.05 5.09 11.56
C ASN A 14 -4.17 5.80 12.35
N LYS A 15 -5.14 6.43 11.66
CA LYS A 15 -6.28 7.16 12.23
C LYS A 15 -7.55 6.86 11.42
N THR A 16 -8.71 6.88 12.09
CA THR A 16 -10.03 6.73 11.45
C THR A 16 -10.63 8.07 11.02
N ASP A 17 -10.21 9.15 11.65
CA ASP A 17 -10.69 10.51 11.45
C ASP A 17 -9.49 11.45 11.38
N ALA A 18 -9.55 12.44 10.49
CA ALA A 18 -8.52 13.45 10.29
C ALA A 18 -9.10 14.85 10.41
N LYS A 19 -8.34 15.77 11.01
CA LYS A 19 -8.67 17.20 11.08
C LYS A 19 -7.67 18.00 10.24
N PRO A 20 -8.00 19.25 9.87
CA PRO A 20 -7.05 20.13 9.21
C PRO A 20 -5.73 20.21 10.02
N GLY A 21 -4.61 19.95 9.34
CA GLY A 21 -3.26 19.92 9.93
C GLY A 21 -2.81 18.56 10.45
N ASP A 22 -3.66 17.52 10.46
CA ASP A 22 -3.23 16.16 10.76
C ASP A 22 -2.42 15.55 9.61
N THR A 23 -1.38 14.79 9.96
CA THR A 23 -0.78 13.80 9.08
C THR A 23 -1.43 12.44 9.30
N VAL A 24 -1.92 11.83 8.21
CA VAL A 24 -2.42 10.45 8.19
C VAL A 24 -1.40 9.56 7.49
N SER A 25 -0.97 8.51 8.18
CA SER A 25 -0.02 7.53 7.63
C SER A 25 -0.79 6.29 7.21
N TYR A 26 -0.59 5.88 5.96
CA TYR A 26 -1.13 4.64 5.42
C TYR A 26 -0.05 3.57 5.32
N THR A 27 -0.38 2.35 5.72
CA THR A 27 0.48 1.17 5.56
C THR A 27 -0.23 0.18 4.65
N VAL A 28 0.37 -0.12 3.50
CA VAL A 28 -0.09 -1.18 2.59
C VAL A 28 0.78 -2.41 2.78
N THR A 29 0.17 -3.55 3.12
CA THR A 29 0.84 -4.84 3.23
C THR A 29 0.45 -5.70 2.04
N VAL A 30 1.44 -6.04 1.21
CA VAL A 30 1.29 -6.99 0.09
C VAL A 30 2.05 -8.27 0.42
N ARG A 31 1.39 -9.41 0.35
CA ARG A 31 1.97 -10.72 0.66
C ARG A 31 1.63 -11.74 -0.41
N ASN A 32 2.66 -12.35 -1.00
CA ASN A 32 2.49 -13.60 -1.75
C ASN A 32 2.16 -14.72 -0.76
N THR A 33 0.96 -15.28 -0.86
CA THR A 33 0.52 -16.42 -0.05
C THR A 33 0.59 -17.74 -0.81
N GLY A 34 1.00 -17.70 -2.08
CA GLY A 34 1.23 -18.87 -2.90
C GLY A 34 2.57 -19.55 -2.65
N GLN A 35 2.78 -20.65 -3.36
CA GLN A 35 4.02 -21.46 -3.28
C GLN A 35 5.04 -21.11 -4.35
N THR A 36 4.67 -20.26 -5.32
CA THR A 36 5.54 -19.85 -6.42
C THR A 36 5.99 -18.40 -6.22
N PRO A 37 7.28 -18.07 -6.39
CA PRO A 37 7.74 -16.70 -6.38
C PRO A 37 7.03 -15.85 -7.45
N LEU A 38 6.58 -14.65 -7.07
CA LEU A 38 6.05 -13.66 -8.00
C LEU A 38 7.19 -12.75 -8.45
N THR A 39 7.55 -12.80 -9.73
CA THR A 39 8.55 -11.92 -10.32
C THR A 39 7.86 -10.70 -10.94
N ASN A 40 8.50 -9.54 -10.87
CA ASN A 40 8.00 -8.28 -11.42
C ASN A 40 6.58 -7.89 -10.96
N ALA A 41 6.22 -8.28 -9.73
CA ALA A 41 4.93 -7.92 -9.16
C ALA A 41 4.85 -6.41 -8.90
N THR A 42 3.74 -5.80 -9.30
CA THR A 42 3.42 -4.41 -9.03
C THR A 42 2.02 -4.30 -8.45
N PHE A 43 1.77 -3.25 -7.69
CA PHE A 43 0.43 -2.85 -7.27
C PHE A 43 0.33 -1.34 -7.30
N THR A 44 -0.89 -0.83 -7.40
CA THR A 44 -1.19 0.62 -7.38
C THR A 44 -2.26 0.90 -6.33
N ASP A 45 -2.21 2.10 -5.77
CA ASP A 45 -3.16 2.61 -4.80
C ASP A 45 -3.66 3.98 -5.29
N ASP A 46 -4.96 4.10 -5.52
CA ASP A 46 -5.57 5.33 -6.01
C ASP A 46 -5.81 6.29 -4.86
N LEU A 47 -5.00 7.35 -4.79
CA LEU A 47 -5.09 8.39 -3.77
C LEU A 47 -5.91 9.60 -4.22
N THR A 48 -6.58 9.58 -5.38
CA THR A 48 -7.31 10.75 -5.91
C THR A 48 -8.35 11.32 -4.95
N LYS A 49 -9.02 10.46 -4.15
CA LYS A 49 -9.99 10.84 -3.12
C LYS A 49 -9.40 11.17 -1.74
N VAL A 50 -8.09 11.05 -1.61
CA VAL A 50 -7.37 11.48 -0.40
C VAL A 50 -6.73 12.84 -0.66
N LEU A 51 -6.24 13.04 -1.89
CA LEU A 51 -5.49 14.21 -2.29
C LEU A 51 -6.34 15.36 -2.83
N ASP A 52 -7.65 15.15 -2.91
CA ASP A 52 -8.61 16.25 -3.02
C ASP A 52 -8.63 17.11 -1.74
N ASP A 53 -8.44 16.49 -0.57
CA ASP A 53 -8.48 17.14 0.74
C ASP A 53 -7.09 17.27 1.43
N ALA A 54 -6.07 16.58 0.94
CA ALA A 54 -4.73 16.54 1.53
C ALA A 54 -3.60 16.69 0.49
N THR A 55 -2.40 16.98 0.98
CA THR A 55 -1.18 16.98 0.15
C THR A 55 -0.34 15.76 0.51
N PHE A 56 0.27 15.13 -0.50
CA PHE A 56 1.20 14.02 -0.29
C PHE A 56 2.56 14.52 0.21
N ASN A 57 3.14 13.85 1.21
CA ASN A 57 4.37 14.31 1.88
C ASN A 57 5.67 13.88 1.19
N SER A 58 5.61 13.02 0.16
CA SER A 58 6.79 12.41 -0.47
C SER A 58 7.71 11.70 0.52
N ASP A 59 7.12 11.05 1.52
CA ASP A 59 7.79 10.28 2.58
C ASP A 59 7.54 8.77 2.47
N GLU A 60 7.17 8.30 1.28
CA GLU A 60 6.91 6.88 1.05
C GLU A 60 8.16 6.03 1.27
N SER A 61 7.94 4.86 1.85
CA SER A 61 8.99 3.86 2.03
C SER A 61 8.41 2.46 1.85
N ALA A 62 9.24 1.55 1.35
CA ALA A 62 8.90 0.15 1.19
C ALA A 62 9.94 -0.72 1.91
N THR A 63 9.49 -1.72 2.64
CA THR A 63 10.39 -2.72 3.22
C THR A 63 11.04 -3.59 2.13
N ILE A 64 10.35 -3.80 1.01
CA ILE A 64 10.84 -4.57 -0.15
C ILE A 64 10.44 -3.83 -1.43
N GLY A 65 11.38 -3.76 -2.38
CA GLY A 65 11.15 -3.11 -3.67
C GLY A 65 11.22 -1.58 -3.57
N THR A 66 10.46 -0.92 -4.43
CA THR A 66 10.41 0.55 -4.55
C THR A 66 8.96 1.02 -4.42
N ALA A 67 8.73 2.04 -3.61
CA ALA A 67 7.48 2.80 -3.60
C ALA A 67 7.72 4.15 -4.31
N THR A 68 6.74 4.58 -5.08
CA THR A 68 6.74 5.85 -5.82
C THR A 68 5.33 6.41 -5.86
N TYR A 69 5.20 7.73 -5.75
CA TYR A 69 3.95 8.48 -5.95
C TYR A 69 3.95 9.21 -7.31
#